data_AF-A0A849GRW5-F1
#
_entry.id   AF-A0A849GRW5-F1
#
_cell.length_a   1.000
_cell.length_b   1.000
_cell.length_c   1.000
_cell.angle_alpha   90.00
_cell.angle_beta   90.00
_cell.angle_gamma   90.00
#
_symmetry.space_group_name_H-M   'P 1'
#
loop_
_entity.id
_entity.type
_entity.pdbx_description
1 polymer ?
#
loop_
_entity_poly.entity_id
_entity_poly.type
_entity_poly.pdbx_seq_one_letter_code
_entity_poly.pdbx_strand_id
1 'polypeptide(L)'
;EDLYGFFYKVDVKSLVWYIPENFEDAGYDVPETMEDLKALTDQIVEDGETPWCIGLGSGGATGWPATDWVEDMMLRTQEPAVYDQWVTNEIPFDDAAVVGAIEEFGAFARNDDYVAGGAGAVASTDFRDSPKGLFDSPPQCYMHRQASFIPAFFPEGTEVGADADFFYFPAYEGKDLGTPVLGAGTLWAITNENEAAHELIAYLQTTEAHEIWMARGGFLTPHKGVDASKFVDEPTAKMNEILLGATTFRFDGSDLMPGGVGAGSFWTGMVDYTGGKDASAVAGEIQDSWDSLK
;
A
#
# COMPACT_ATOMS: atom_id res chain seq x y z
N GLU A 1 12.22 23.28 -15.48
CA GLU A 1 11.50 22.48 -14.47
C GLU A 1 11.93 23.01 -13.12
N ASP A 2 10.96 23.40 -12.29
CA ASP A 2 11.22 23.91 -10.95
C ASP A 2 10.90 22.80 -9.93
N LEU A 3 11.80 22.58 -8.97
CA LEU A 3 11.63 21.59 -7.89
C LEU A 3 11.10 22.30 -6.64
N TYR A 4 9.89 21.93 -6.20
CA TYR A 4 9.19 22.60 -5.10
C TYR A 4 9.22 21.84 -3.76
N GLY A 5 9.73 20.62 -3.75
CA GLY A 5 9.74 19.78 -2.56
C GLY A 5 10.83 18.71 -2.60
N PHE A 6 11.17 18.22 -1.41
CA PHE A 6 12.18 17.20 -1.18
C PHE A 6 11.58 16.06 -0.36
N PHE A 7 11.54 14.85 -0.93
CA PHE A 7 11.10 13.64 -0.22
C PHE A 7 12.13 13.23 0.84
N TYR A 8 11.68 13.07 2.08
CA TYR A 8 12.58 12.80 3.19
C TYR A 8 12.26 11.50 3.93
N LYS A 9 10.99 11.33 4.31
CA LYS A 9 10.44 10.08 4.88
C LYS A 9 9.53 9.44 3.84
N VAL A 10 9.63 8.13 3.69
CA VAL A 10 8.76 7.33 2.82
C VAL A 10 7.98 6.33 3.66
N ASP A 11 6.78 6.01 3.21
CA ASP A 11 5.99 4.87 3.68
C ASP A 11 5.85 3.89 2.52
N VAL A 12 6.26 2.63 2.73
CA VAL A 12 6.16 1.57 1.72
C VAL A 12 4.78 0.94 1.81
N LYS A 13 4.05 0.90 0.70
CA LYS A 13 2.64 0.42 0.64
C LYS A 13 2.51 -1.02 0.10
N SER A 14 3.53 -1.50 -0.62
CA SER A 14 3.57 -2.86 -1.19
C SER A 14 4.02 -3.93 -0.18
N LEU A 15 3.35 -4.03 0.97
CA LEU A 15 3.66 -5.01 2.02
C LEU A 15 2.43 -5.85 2.38
N VAL A 16 2.66 -7.12 2.67
CA VAL A 16 1.67 -8.02 3.28
C VAL A 16 2.18 -8.43 4.65
N TRP A 17 1.36 -8.20 5.67
CA TRP A 17 1.62 -8.49 7.08
C TRP A 17 0.97 -9.81 7.48
N TYR A 18 1.65 -10.57 8.33
CA TYR A 18 1.20 -11.86 8.84
C TYR A 18 1.80 -12.15 10.22
N ILE A 19 1.30 -13.20 10.87
CA ILE A 19 1.86 -13.72 12.14
C ILE A 19 2.69 -14.98 11.82
N PRO A 20 4.01 -14.98 12.06
CA PRO A 20 4.87 -16.12 11.77
C PRO A 20 4.42 -17.42 12.44
N GLU A 21 3.98 -17.36 13.70
CA GLU A 21 3.47 -18.53 14.44
C GLU A 21 2.22 -19.12 13.79
N ASN A 22 1.27 -18.29 13.32
CA ASN A 22 0.08 -18.77 12.62
C ASN A 22 0.44 -19.45 11.29
N PHE A 23 1.42 -18.92 10.54
CA PHE A 23 1.91 -19.55 9.31
C PHE A 23 2.61 -20.87 9.59
N GLU A 24 3.47 -20.93 10.62
CA GLU A 24 4.16 -22.17 11.02
C GLU A 24 3.17 -23.25 11.45
N ASP A 25 2.19 -22.91 12.30
CA ASP A 25 1.19 -23.85 12.81
C ASP A 25 0.27 -24.39 11.71
N ALA A 26 -0.09 -23.55 10.73
CA ALA A 26 -0.91 -23.95 9.58
C ALA A 26 -0.09 -24.57 8.43
N GLY A 27 1.24 -24.49 8.47
CA GLY A 27 2.12 -25.03 7.44
C GLY A 27 2.12 -24.22 6.13
N TYR A 28 1.95 -22.91 6.23
CA TYR A 28 1.99 -21.99 5.10
C TYR A 28 3.39 -21.41 4.88
N ASP A 29 3.81 -21.33 3.63
CA ASP A 29 5.04 -20.67 3.22
C ASP A 29 4.77 -19.22 2.76
N VAL A 30 5.75 -18.34 2.91
CA VAL A 30 5.68 -16.97 2.39
C VAL A 30 5.76 -17.00 0.86
N PRO A 31 4.76 -16.44 0.14
CA PRO A 31 4.73 -16.50 -1.32
C PRO A 31 5.71 -15.51 -1.96
N GLU A 32 6.42 -15.96 -3.01
CA GLU A 32 7.41 -15.13 -3.73
C GLU A 32 6.85 -14.48 -5.00
N THR A 33 5.76 -15.02 -5.54
CA THR A 33 5.08 -14.53 -6.75
C THR A 33 3.60 -14.23 -6.48
N MET A 34 2.97 -13.42 -7.32
CA MET A 34 1.52 -13.17 -7.21
C MET A 34 0.72 -14.44 -7.47
N GLU A 35 1.21 -15.31 -8.35
CA GLU A 35 0.65 -16.64 -8.58
C GLU A 35 0.67 -17.49 -7.30
N ASP A 36 1.80 -17.52 -6.56
CA ASP A 36 1.91 -18.22 -5.28
C ASP A 36 1.01 -17.60 -4.22
N LEU A 37 0.91 -16.27 -4.16
CA LEU A 37 0.05 -15.57 -3.20
C LEU A 37 -1.43 -15.89 -3.43
N LYS A 38 -1.86 -15.97 -4.68
CA LYS A 38 -3.22 -16.39 -5.03
C LYS A 38 -3.45 -17.86 -4.71
N ALA A 39 -2.49 -18.73 -5.00
CA ALA A 39 -2.56 -20.15 -4.63
C ALA A 39 -2.63 -20.35 -3.11
N LEU A 40 -1.86 -19.60 -2.33
CA LEU A 40 -1.93 -19.59 -0.87
C LEU A 40 -3.29 -19.08 -0.38
N THR A 41 -3.82 -18.03 -1.01
CA THR A 41 -5.16 -17.52 -0.71
C THR A 41 -6.23 -18.60 -0.91
N ASP A 42 -6.17 -19.34 -2.01
CA ASP A 42 -7.07 -20.47 -2.27
C ASP A 42 -6.87 -21.61 -1.26
N GLN A 43 -5.62 -21.97 -0.98
CA GLN A 43 -5.28 -23.03 -0.02
C GLN A 43 -5.87 -22.75 1.36
N ILE A 44 -5.73 -21.52 1.87
CA ILE A 44 -6.26 -21.15 3.19
C ILE A 44 -7.78 -21.37 3.25
N VAL A 45 -8.51 -21.08 2.17
CA VAL A 45 -9.96 -21.37 2.09
C VAL A 45 -10.23 -22.87 2.07
N GLU A 46 -9.46 -23.64 1.29
CA GLU A 46 -9.60 -25.10 1.22
C GLU A 46 -9.34 -25.77 2.59
N ASP A 47 -8.45 -25.20 3.39
CA ASP A 47 -8.14 -25.62 4.75
C ASP A 47 -9.22 -25.19 5.77
N GLY A 48 -10.24 -24.45 5.33
CA GLY A 48 -11.39 -24.03 6.14
C GLY A 48 -11.17 -22.74 6.92
N GLU A 49 -10.12 -22.00 6.58
CA GLU A 49 -9.69 -20.77 7.21
C GLU A 49 -9.96 -19.55 6.31
N THR A 50 -9.72 -18.34 6.82
CA THR A 50 -9.94 -17.10 6.06
C THR A 50 -8.60 -16.44 5.71
N PRO A 51 -8.32 -16.15 4.42
CA PRO A 51 -7.03 -15.59 4.02
C PRO A 51 -6.78 -14.15 4.49
N TRP A 52 -7.69 -13.22 4.24
CA TRP A 52 -7.40 -11.78 4.28
C TRP A 52 -8.17 -11.01 5.35
N CYS A 53 -7.47 -10.14 6.05
CA CYS A 53 -8.06 -9.01 6.76
C CYS A 53 -8.02 -7.77 5.86
N ILE A 54 -9.19 -7.25 5.51
CA ILE A 54 -9.31 -6.04 4.69
C ILE A 54 -10.31 -5.09 5.36
N GLY A 55 -9.87 -3.85 5.58
CA GLY A 55 -10.72 -2.77 6.07
C GLY A 55 -10.44 -1.47 5.32
N LEU A 56 -11.51 -0.86 4.79
CA LEU A 56 -11.44 0.39 4.03
C LEU A 56 -11.95 1.60 4.82
N GLY A 57 -12.57 1.36 5.97
CA GLY A 57 -13.12 2.40 6.84
C GLY A 57 -12.02 3.32 7.36
N SER A 58 -12.21 4.63 7.23
CA SER A 58 -11.26 5.63 7.72
C SER A 58 -11.95 6.95 8.07
N GLY A 59 -13.17 6.88 8.59
CA GLY A 59 -14.01 8.06 8.86
C GLY A 59 -14.24 8.87 7.57
N GLY A 60 -13.88 10.15 7.59
CA GLY A 60 -14.01 11.04 6.42
C GLY A 60 -13.11 10.68 5.24
N ALA A 61 -12.15 9.78 5.41
CA ALA A 61 -11.27 9.29 4.34
C ALA A 61 -11.59 7.85 3.90
N THR A 62 -12.74 7.30 4.31
CA THR A 62 -13.12 5.92 3.95
C THR A 62 -13.01 5.70 2.44
N GLY A 63 -12.31 4.62 2.05
CA GLY A 63 -12.02 4.30 0.65
C GLY A 63 -10.55 4.46 0.24
N TRP A 64 -9.75 5.29 0.93
CA TRP A 64 -8.32 5.43 0.61
C TRP A 64 -7.54 4.11 0.64
N PRO A 65 -7.77 3.14 1.56
CA PRO A 65 -6.99 1.90 1.53
C PRO A 65 -7.21 1.09 0.25
N ALA A 66 -8.36 1.24 -0.40
CA ALA A 66 -8.66 0.55 -1.64
C ALA A 66 -7.99 1.20 -2.86
N THR A 67 -7.75 2.52 -2.85
CA THR A 67 -6.96 3.14 -3.92
C THR A 67 -5.54 2.63 -3.90
N ASP A 68 -4.96 2.46 -2.72
CA ASP A 68 -3.64 1.83 -2.58
C ASP A 68 -3.60 0.40 -3.18
N TRP A 69 -4.67 -0.40 -3.00
CA TRP A 69 -4.76 -1.72 -3.63
C TRP A 69 -4.80 -1.63 -5.15
N VAL A 70 -5.65 -0.75 -5.70
CA VAL A 70 -5.77 -0.56 -7.15
C VAL A 70 -4.46 -0.04 -7.74
N GLU A 71 -3.78 0.87 -7.06
CA GLU A 71 -2.49 1.41 -7.47
C GLU A 71 -1.39 0.33 -7.50
N ASP A 72 -1.34 -0.53 -6.47
CA ASP A 72 -0.42 -1.68 -6.48
C ASP A 72 -0.77 -2.69 -7.58
N MET A 73 -2.06 -2.88 -7.88
CA MET A 73 -2.52 -3.72 -8.99
C MET A 73 -2.15 -3.13 -10.34
N MET A 74 -2.25 -1.81 -10.52
CA MET A 74 -1.77 -1.13 -11.73
C MET A 74 -0.29 -1.40 -11.94
N LEU A 75 0.53 -1.25 -10.89
CA LEU A 75 1.96 -1.51 -10.96
C LEU A 75 2.30 -3.00 -11.22
N ARG A 76 1.44 -3.92 -10.81
CA ARG A 76 1.62 -5.38 -11.01
C ARG A 76 1.03 -5.91 -12.29
N THR A 77 0.16 -5.15 -12.95
CA THR A 77 -0.53 -5.61 -14.15
C THR A 77 -0.13 -4.86 -15.40
N GLN A 78 0.43 -3.65 -15.25
CA GLN A 78 0.76 -2.72 -16.32
C GLN A 78 2.21 -2.22 -16.21
N GLU A 79 2.75 -1.80 -17.35
CA GLU A 79 4.02 -1.08 -17.40
C GLU A 79 3.95 0.26 -16.63
N PRO A 80 5.06 0.73 -16.02
CA PRO A 80 5.05 1.96 -15.21
C PRO A 80 4.53 3.20 -15.95
N ALA A 81 4.73 3.28 -17.27
CA ALA A 81 4.25 4.39 -18.09
C ALA A 81 2.71 4.47 -18.14
N VAL A 82 2.00 3.34 -18.03
CA VAL A 82 0.53 3.31 -18.00
C VAL A 82 0.03 3.90 -16.68
N TYR A 83 0.72 3.61 -15.56
CA TYR A 83 0.44 4.23 -14.27
C TYR A 83 0.61 5.76 -14.36
N ASP A 84 1.72 6.22 -14.94
CA ASP A 84 2.00 7.66 -15.09
C ASP A 84 0.93 8.38 -15.92
N GLN A 85 0.51 7.76 -17.03
CA GLN A 85 -0.56 8.29 -17.88
C GLN A 85 -1.92 8.30 -17.18
N TRP A 86 -2.21 7.32 -16.33
CA TRP A 86 -3.46 7.26 -15.59
C TRP A 86 -3.53 8.35 -14.52
N VAL A 87 -2.46 8.53 -13.75
CA VAL A 87 -2.39 9.55 -12.69
C VAL A 87 -2.55 10.98 -13.22
N THR A 88 -2.09 11.25 -14.45
CA THR A 88 -2.29 12.56 -15.11
C THR A 88 -3.57 12.64 -15.94
N ASN A 89 -4.35 11.56 -16.00
CA ASN A 89 -5.55 11.39 -16.83
C ASN A 89 -5.28 11.57 -18.35
N GLU A 90 -4.08 11.22 -18.80
CA GLU A 90 -3.78 10.99 -20.23
C GLU A 90 -4.47 9.73 -20.76
N ILE A 91 -4.61 8.70 -19.91
CA ILE A 91 -5.60 7.63 -20.10
C ILE A 91 -6.72 7.78 -19.05
N PRO A 92 -7.98 7.52 -19.45
CA PRO A 92 -9.11 7.74 -18.56
C PRO A 92 -9.25 6.63 -17.52
N PHE A 93 -10.03 6.87 -16.47
CA PHE A 93 -10.32 5.87 -15.43
C PHE A 93 -11.08 4.66 -15.97
N ASP A 94 -11.89 4.83 -17.02
CA ASP A 94 -12.63 3.76 -17.68
C ASP A 94 -11.80 3.01 -18.75
N ASP A 95 -10.50 3.29 -18.85
CA ASP A 95 -9.57 2.49 -19.64
C ASP A 95 -9.52 1.04 -19.14
N ALA A 96 -9.39 0.09 -20.07
CA ALA A 96 -9.39 -1.34 -19.76
C ALA A 96 -8.27 -1.74 -18.79
N ALA A 97 -7.12 -1.05 -18.81
CA ALA A 97 -6.03 -1.29 -17.87
C ALA A 97 -6.44 -0.94 -16.42
N VAL A 98 -7.10 0.20 -16.24
CA VAL A 98 -7.54 0.71 -14.92
C VAL A 98 -8.70 -0.13 -14.39
N VAL A 99 -9.70 -0.42 -15.23
CA VAL A 99 -10.80 -1.33 -14.88
C VAL A 99 -10.26 -2.71 -14.50
N GLY A 100 -9.26 -3.23 -15.24
CA GLY A 100 -8.60 -4.49 -14.91
C GLY A 100 -7.93 -4.49 -13.53
N ALA A 101 -7.26 -3.40 -13.15
CA ALA A 101 -6.66 -3.27 -11.82
C ALA A 101 -7.71 -3.20 -10.69
N ILE A 102 -8.85 -2.54 -10.94
CA ILE A 102 -9.99 -2.54 -9.99
C ILE A 102 -10.55 -3.95 -9.81
N GLU A 103 -10.70 -4.72 -10.89
CA GLU A 103 -11.16 -6.11 -10.82
C GLU A 103 -10.14 -7.03 -10.12
N GLU A 104 -8.84 -6.83 -10.34
CA GLU A 104 -7.80 -7.57 -9.63
C GLU A 104 -7.81 -7.29 -8.12
N PHE A 105 -8.08 -6.06 -7.69
CA PHE A 105 -8.37 -5.78 -6.29
C PHE A 105 -9.64 -6.51 -5.80
N GLY A 106 -10.70 -6.52 -6.60
CA GLY A 106 -11.93 -7.23 -6.30
C GLY A 106 -11.78 -8.72 -6.12
N ALA A 107 -10.84 -9.35 -6.82
CA ALA A 107 -10.53 -10.77 -6.63
C ALA A 107 -10.15 -11.11 -5.18
N PHE A 108 -9.55 -10.17 -4.45
CA PHE A 108 -9.25 -10.30 -3.02
C PHE A 108 -10.42 -9.85 -2.13
N ALA A 109 -11.01 -8.69 -2.44
CA ALA A 109 -11.92 -8.00 -1.52
C ALA A 109 -13.41 -8.38 -1.68
N ARG A 110 -13.80 -9.00 -2.79
CA ARG A 110 -15.21 -9.29 -3.11
C ARG A 110 -15.58 -10.77 -3.06
N ASN A 111 -14.69 -11.61 -2.55
CA ASN A 111 -14.97 -13.01 -2.28
C ASN A 111 -15.31 -13.18 -0.79
N ASP A 112 -16.52 -13.68 -0.49
CA ASP A 112 -17.00 -13.87 0.88
C ASP A 112 -16.14 -14.86 1.69
N ASP A 113 -15.52 -15.83 1.02
CA ASP A 113 -14.65 -16.81 1.67
C ASP A 113 -13.23 -16.26 1.93
N TYR A 114 -12.85 -15.18 1.23
CA TYR A 114 -11.48 -14.64 1.31
C TYR A 114 -11.26 -13.67 2.47
N VAL A 115 -12.33 -13.01 2.95
CA VAL A 115 -12.18 -11.87 3.85
C VAL A 115 -12.83 -12.13 5.20
N ALA A 116 -12.15 -11.76 6.27
CA ALA A 116 -12.69 -11.81 7.62
C ALA A 116 -14.01 -11.02 7.71
N GLY A 117 -15.12 -11.71 8.02
CA GLY A 117 -16.46 -11.13 8.06
C GLY A 117 -17.19 -11.05 6.71
N GLY A 118 -16.59 -11.58 5.64
CA GLY A 118 -17.12 -11.60 4.28
C GLY A 118 -16.88 -10.30 3.51
N ALA A 119 -17.14 -10.31 2.20
CA ALA A 119 -16.91 -9.18 1.31
C ALA A 119 -17.73 -7.94 1.74
N GLY A 120 -18.92 -8.16 2.28
CA GLY A 120 -19.79 -7.09 2.79
C GLY A 120 -19.23 -6.32 3.99
N ALA A 121 -18.25 -6.86 4.71
CA ALA A 121 -17.62 -6.19 5.86
C ALA A 121 -16.52 -5.20 5.44
N VAL A 122 -15.87 -5.43 4.30
CA VAL A 122 -14.67 -4.71 3.82
C VAL A 122 -14.78 -3.19 3.90
N ALA A 123 -15.87 -2.64 3.36
CA ALA A 123 -16.09 -1.20 3.30
C ALA A 123 -16.30 -0.57 4.69
N SER A 124 -16.78 -1.34 5.66
CA SER A 124 -17.18 -0.86 6.99
C SER A 124 -16.15 -1.08 8.09
N THR A 125 -15.27 -2.08 7.93
CA THR A 125 -14.18 -2.34 8.87
C THR A 125 -13.16 -1.20 8.82
N ASP A 126 -12.88 -0.57 9.96
CA ASP A 126 -11.86 0.50 10.03
C ASP A 126 -10.48 -0.11 9.73
N PHE A 127 -9.68 0.56 8.90
CA PHE A 127 -8.36 0.05 8.51
C PHE A 127 -7.46 -0.17 9.73
N ARG A 128 -7.64 0.63 10.81
CA ARG A 128 -6.89 0.51 12.07
C ARG A 128 -7.30 -0.70 12.89
N ASP A 129 -8.53 -1.17 12.69
CA ASP A 129 -9.08 -2.34 13.37
C ASP A 129 -8.86 -3.63 12.56
N SER A 130 -8.80 -3.54 11.24
CA SER A 130 -8.60 -4.70 10.36
C SER A 130 -7.39 -5.59 10.67
N PRO A 131 -6.20 -5.10 11.07
CA PRO A 131 -5.10 -5.99 11.42
C PRO A 131 -5.35 -6.84 12.68
N LYS A 132 -6.33 -6.50 13.54
CA LYS A 132 -6.59 -7.24 14.78
C LYS A 132 -6.93 -8.71 14.54
N GLY A 133 -7.58 -9.01 13.41
CA GLY A 133 -7.95 -10.39 13.06
C GLY A 133 -6.74 -11.31 12.88
N LEU A 134 -5.55 -10.77 12.58
CA LEU A 134 -4.30 -11.53 12.56
C LEU A 134 -3.92 -12.07 13.95
N PHE A 135 -4.23 -11.30 15.00
CA PHE A 135 -3.79 -11.55 16.38
C PHE A 135 -4.85 -12.26 17.24
N ASP A 136 -6.04 -12.55 16.68
CA ASP A 136 -7.06 -13.30 17.38
C ASP A 136 -6.65 -14.78 17.56
N SER A 137 -7.27 -15.47 18.52
CA SER A 137 -7.03 -16.91 18.76
C SER A 137 -8.37 -17.68 18.81
N PRO A 138 -8.70 -18.50 17.79
CA PRO A 138 -7.96 -18.66 16.53
C PRO A 138 -7.94 -17.37 15.69
N PRO A 139 -6.98 -17.20 14.76
CA PRO A 139 -6.93 -16.02 13.90
C PRO A 139 -8.19 -15.90 13.04
N GLN A 140 -8.68 -14.68 12.84
CA GLN A 140 -9.78 -14.42 11.91
C GLN A 140 -9.33 -14.31 10.46
N CYS A 141 -8.03 -14.09 10.25
CA CYS A 141 -7.41 -14.05 8.94
C CYS A 141 -5.90 -14.34 9.06
N TYR A 142 -5.24 -14.65 7.94
CA TYR A 142 -3.80 -14.95 7.94
C TYR A 142 -2.94 -13.83 7.36
N MET A 143 -3.48 -12.98 6.49
CA MET A 143 -2.74 -11.95 5.76
C MET A 143 -3.45 -10.59 5.78
N HIS A 144 -2.67 -9.50 5.81
CA HIS A 144 -3.17 -8.14 5.74
C HIS A 144 -2.25 -7.26 4.88
N ARG A 145 -2.73 -6.77 3.74
CA ARG A 145 -1.97 -5.82 2.91
C ARG A 145 -2.18 -4.41 3.43
N GLN A 146 -1.11 -3.75 3.84
CA GLN A 146 -1.13 -2.34 4.28
C GLN A 146 0.27 -1.74 4.34
N ALA A 147 0.34 -0.42 4.38
CA ALA A 147 1.59 0.34 4.44
C ALA A 147 2.42 0.10 5.70
N SER A 148 3.70 0.49 5.62
CA SER A 148 4.72 0.39 6.68
C SER A 148 4.35 1.01 8.03
N PHE A 149 3.31 1.85 8.10
CA PHE A 149 2.84 2.45 9.35
C PHE A 149 1.84 1.58 10.12
N ILE A 150 1.29 0.51 9.52
CA ILE A 150 0.24 -0.30 10.16
C ILE A 150 0.62 -0.91 11.51
N PRO A 151 1.91 -1.18 11.83
CA PRO A 151 2.27 -1.67 13.17
C PRO A 151 1.89 -0.72 14.31
N ALA A 152 1.68 0.57 14.03
CA ALA A 152 1.17 1.52 15.02
C ALA A 152 -0.23 1.16 15.55
N PHE A 153 -0.94 0.25 14.89
CA PHE A 153 -2.28 -0.23 15.25
C PHE A 153 -2.31 -1.70 15.70
N PHE A 154 -1.14 -2.35 15.79
CA PHE A 154 -1.03 -3.70 16.36
C PHE A 154 -1.22 -3.65 17.89
N PRO A 155 -1.51 -4.80 18.54
CA PRO A 155 -1.59 -4.86 20.00
C PRO A 155 -0.36 -4.24 20.69
N GLU A 156 -0.59 -3.58 21.83
CA GLU A 156 0.51 -2.97 22.59
C GLU A 156 1.55 -4.03 22.99
N GLY A 157 2.83 -3.74 22.72
CA GLY A 157 3.94 -4.65 23.00
C GLY A 157 4.28 -5.63 21.88
N THR A 158 3.58 -5.60 20.74
CA THR A 158 3.92 -6.40 19.56
C THR A 158 5.33 -6.07 19.05
N GLU A 159 6.19 -7.08 18.95
CA GLU A 159 7.53 -6.98 18.37
C GLU A 159 7.51 -7.41 16.89
N VAL A 160 7.66 -6.45 15.97
CA VAL A 160 7.78 -6.77 14.53
C VAL A 160 9.08 -7.52 14.27
N GLY A 161 9.05 -8.56 13.44
CA GLY A 161 10.13 -9.52 13.21
C GLY A 161 10.14 -10.69 14.18
N ALA A 162 9.22 -10.73 15.15
CA ALA A 162 9.01 -11.85 16.06
C ALA A 162 7.52 -12.22 16.17
N ASP A 163 6.69 -11.31 16.69
CA ASP A 163 5.25 -11.53 16.91
C ASP A 163 4.42 -11.28 15.64
N ALA A 164 4.89 -10.39 14.77
CA ALA A 164 4.32 -10.13 13.45
C ALA A 164 5.47 -9.89 12.47
N ASP A 165 5.31 -10.31 11.22
CA ASP A 165 6.30 -10.05 10.17
C ASP A 165 5.59 -9.64 8.88
N PHE A 166 6.38 -9.31 7.87
CA PHE A 166 5.89 -8.89 6.58
C PHE A 166 6.72 -9.46 5.44
N PHE A 167 6.10 -9.52 4.26
CA PHE A 167 6.79 -9.78 3.01
C PHE A 167 6.39 -8.75 1.95
N TYR A 168 7.23 -8.61 0.93
CA TYR A 168 6.93 -7.78 -0.23
C TYR A 168 5.69 -8.30 -0.93
N PHE A 169 4.72 -7.43 -1.21
CA PHE A 169 3.54 -7.82 -1.99
C PHE A 169 4.01 -8.23 -3.41
N PRO A 170 3.98 -9.51 -3.77
CA PRO A 170 4.79 -10.00 -4.87
C PRO A 170 4.31 -9.49 -6.23
N ALA A 171 5.20 -9.50 -7.21
CA ALA A 171 4.85 -9.23 -8.60
C ALA A 171 4.39 -10.52 -9.29
N TYR A 172 3.69 -10.39 -10.43
CA TYR A 172 3.40 -11.53 -11.29
C TYR A 172 4.67 -12.02 -11.97
N GLU A 173 5.00 -13.30 -11.83
CA GLU A 173 6.16 -13.89 -12.51
C GLU A 173 5.98 -13.81 -14.04
N GLY A 174 4.75 -14.05 -14.52
CA GLY A 174 4.44 -14.09 -15.95
C GLY A 174 4.41 -12.74 -16.67
N LYS A 175 4.59 -11.60 -15.97
CA LYS A 175 4.46 -10.25 -16.56
C LYS A 175 5.77 -9.50 -16.77
N ASP A 176 6.87 -9.93 -16.15
CA ASP A 176 8.21 -9.31 -16.29
C ASP A 176 8.23 -7.78 -16.00
N LEU A 177 7.52 -7.34 -14.96
CA LEU A 177 7.43 -5.92 -14.55
C LEU A 177 8.48 -5.53 -13.47
N GLY A 178 9.35 -6.47 -13.10
CA GLY A 178 10.31 -6.33 -12.00
C GLY A 178 9.65 -6.37 -10.61
N THR A 179 10.18 -5.61 -9.66
CA THR A 179 9.72 -5.50 -8.27
C THR A 179 9.18 -4.09 -8.00
N PRO A 180 8.00 -3.73 -8.52
CA PRO A 180 7.44 -2.40 -8.31
C PRO A 180 7.01 -2.17 -6.85
N VAL A 181 7.29 -0.98 -6.35
CA VAL A 181 6.87 -0.53 -5.02
C VAL A 181 6.00 0.72 -5.14
N LEU A 182 4.80 0.64 -4.57
CA LEU A 182 3.97 1.79 -4.26
C LEU A 182 4.44 2.38 -2.93
N GLY A 183 4.49 3.71 -2.83
CA GLY A 183 4.75 4.37 -1.56
C GLY A 183 4.08 5.72 -1.44
N ALA A 184 4.01 6.19 -0.21
CA ALA A 184 3.70 7.58 0.12
C ALA A 184 4.89 8.18 0.86
N GLY A 185 4.77 9.42 1.33
CA GLY A 185 5.88 10.02 2.06
C GLY A 185 5.66 11.45 2.48
N THR A 186 6.56 11.91 3.32
CA THR A 186 6.63 13.30 3.77
C THR A 186 7.65 14.06 2.93
N LEU A 187 7.17 15.15 2.33
CA LEU A 187 7.99 16.12 1.62
C LEU A 187 8.23 17.37 2.46
N TRP A 188 9.40 17.97 2.30
CA TRP A 188 9.70 19.30 2.80
C TRP A 188 9.64 20.30 1.66
N ALA A 189 8.91 21.40 1.87
CA ALA A 189 8.80 22.51 0.92
C ALA A 189 9.03 23.84 1.64
N ILE A 190 9.69 24.77 0.97
CA ILE A 190 9.92 26.13 1.49
C ILE A 190 8.74 27.02 1.05
N THR A 191 7.89 27.42 2.00
CA THR A 191 6.73 28.29 1.71
C THR A 191 7.04 29.79 1.88
N ASN A 192 8.06 30.13 2.65
CA ASN A 192 8.59 31.49 2.79
C ASN A 192 10.11 31.46 2.64
N GLU A 193 10.59 31.94 1.50
CA GLU A 193 11.98 31.82 1.12
C GLU A 193 12.90 32.69 1.98
N ASN A 194 13.90 32.06 2.60
CA ASN A 194 14.96 32.73 3.36
C ASN A 194 16.18 31.81 3.50
N GLU A 195 17.33 32.38 3.87
CA GLU A 195 18.60 31.66 4.02
C GLU A 195 18.51 30.48 5.00
N ALA A 196 17.88 30.67 6.15
CA ALA A 196 17.74 29.61 7.16
C ALA A 196 16.89 28.42 6.67
N ALA A 197 15.86 28.67 5.86
CA ALA A 197 15.05 27.60 5.27
C ALA A 197 15.87 26.77 4.28
N HIS A 198 16.69 27.42 3.44
CA HIS A 198 17.60 26.74 2.53
C HIS A 198 18.69 25.95 3.26
N GLU A 199 19.26 26.50 4.35
CA GLU A 199 20.23 25.77 5.20
C GLU A 199 19.62 24.52 5.83
N LEU A 200 18.37 24.59 6.30
CA LEU A 200 17.67 23.42 6.84
C LEU A 200 17.46 22.34 5.77
N ILE A 201 16.98 22.70 4.58
CA ILE A 201 16.83 21.73 3.48
C ILE A 201 18.18 21.12 3.11
N ALA A 202 19.26 21.91 3.04
CA ALA A 202 20.60 21.41 2.76
C ALA A 202 21.09 20.42 3.83
N TYR A 203 20.79 20.68 5.11
CA TYR A 203 21.08 19.72 6.19
C TYR A 203 20.27 18.43 6.04
N LEU A 204 18.96 18.52 5.76
CA LEU A 204 18.09 17.35 5.57
C LEU A 204 18.50 16.50 4.36
N GLN A 205 19.24 17.05 3.39
CA GLN A 205 19.80 16.28 2.27
C GLN A 205 21.06 15.48 2.64
N THR A 206 21.61 15.64 3.85
CA THR A 206 22.83 14.93 4.26
C THR A 206 22.54 13.53 4.78
N THR A 207 23.46 12.59 4.53
CA THR A 207 23.43 11.25 5.15
C THR A 207 23.26 11.32 6.67
N GLU A 208 23.95 12.25 7.34
CA GLU A 208 23.89 12.41 8.80
C GLU A 208 22.45 12.71 9.29
N ALA A 209 21.72 13.60 8.62
CA ALA A 209 20.35 13.93 9.00
C ALA A 209 19.42 12.71 8.92
N HIS A 210 19.56 11.92 7.85
CA HIS A 210 18.81 10.67 7.67
C HIS A 210 19.18 9.62 8.73
N GLU A 211 20.48 9.35 8.94
CA GLU A 211 20.95 8.34 9.90
C GLU A 211 20.57 8.65 11.35
N ILE A 212 20.49 9.95 11.72
CA ILE A 212 20.00 10.38 13.04
C ILE A 212 18.54 9.95 13.26
N TRP A 213 17.69 9.98 12.24
CA TRP A 213 16.31 9.54 12.36
C TRP A 213 16.20 8.01 12.23
N MET A 214 16.97 7.38 11.36
CA MET A 214 17.03 5.90 11.26
C MET A 214 17.29 5.25 12.64
N ALA A 215 18.18 5.84 13.43
CA ALA A 215 18.50 5.38 14.78
C ALA A 215 17.38 5.60 15.84
N ARG A 216 16.27 6.26 15.47
CA ARG A 216 15.10 6.51 16.35
C ARG A 216 13.87 5.66 15.99
N GLY A 217 13.86 5.01 14.83
CA GLY A 217 12.76 4.19 14.34
C GLY A 217 11.64 4.98 13.64
N GLY A 218 10.71 4.24 13.01
CA GLY A 218 9.56 4.80 12.30
C GLY A 218 9.91 5.65 11.07
N PHE A 219 11.06 5.39 10.45
CA PHE A 219 11.61 6.18 9.36
C PHE A 219 12.15 5.28 8.27
N LEU A 220 11.63 5.41 7.05
CA LEU A 220 12.22 4.85 5.84
C LEU A 220 12.70 6.00 4.97
N THR A 221 13.81 5.80 4.28
CA THR A 221 14.48 6.87 3.53
C THR A 221 14.77 6.47 2.09
N PRO A 222 14.50 7.37 1.12
CA PRO A 222 14.90 7.17 -0.27
C PRO A 222 16.40 7.46 -0.50
N HIS A 223 17.14 7.90 0.53
CA HIS A 223 18.53 8.33 0.39
C HIS A 223 19.48 7.12 0.28
N LYS A 224 19.92 6.78 -0.94
CA LYS A 224 20.78 5.62 -1.24
C LYS A 224 22.17 5.62 -0.58
N GLY A 225 22.62 6.77 -0.06
CA GLY A 225 23.94 6.91 0.56
C GLY A 225 23.98 6.68 2.08
N VAL A 226 22.90 6.20 2.70
CA VAL A 226 22.87 5.88 4.15
C VAL A 226 23.47 4.50 4.43
N ASP A 227 24.04 4.33 5.62
CA ASP A 227 24.43 3.01 6.14
C ASP A 227 23.21 2.30 6.75
N ALA A 228 22.73 1.24 6.10
CA ALA A 228 21.58 0.47 6.55
C ALA A 228 21.75 -0.13 7.97
N SER A 229 22.99 -0.32 8.44
CA SER A 229 23.22 -0.78 9.82
C SER A 229 22.87 0.26 10.89
N LYS A 230 22.52 1.49 10.50
CA LYS A 230 22.07 2.57 11.39
C LYS A 230 20.58 2.53 11.71
N PHE A 231 19.80 1.69 11.03
CA PHE A 231 18.42 1.45 11.46
C PHE A 231 18.41 0.89 12.87
N VAL A 232 17.50 1.40 13.70
CA VAL A 232 17.40 0.97 15.10
C VAL A 232 16.94 -0.48 15.25
N ASP A 233 16.21 -0.99 14.25
CA ASP A 233 15.65 -2.34 14.23
C ASP A 233 15.73 -2.96 12.82
N GLU A 234 15.84 -4.28 12.79
CA GLU A 234 15.95 -5.08 11.56
C GLU A 234 14.69 -5.01 10.66
N PRO A 235 13.45 -5.03 11.19
CA PRO A 235 12.25 -4.84 10.38
C PRO A 235 12.25 -3.55 9.56
N THR A 236 12.61 -2.43 10.19
CA THR A 236 12.71 -1.13 9.49
C THR A 236 13.80 -1.16 8.43
N ALA A 237 14.94 -1.82 8.69
CA ALA A 237 15.97 -2.02 7.69
C ALA A 237 15.46 -2.83 6.48
N LYS A 238 14.76 -3.95 6.71
CA LYS A 238 14.16 -4.79 5.66
C LYS A 238 13.13 -4.02 4.81
N MET A 239 12.25 -3.24 5.43
CA MET A 239 11.33 -2.37 4.68
C MET A 239 12.07 -1.35 3.81
N ASN A 240 13.18 -0.80 4.32
CA ASN A 240 14.00 0.13 3.55
C ASN A 240 14.79 -0.55 2.42
N GLU A 241 15.17 -1.82 2.59
CA GLU A 241 15.75 -2.63 1.53
C GLU A 241 14.74 -2.88 0.40
N ILE A 242 13.47 -3.16 0.72
CA ILE A 242 12.39 -3.23 -0.28
C ILE A 242 12.27 -1.89 -1.02
N LEU A 243 12.26 -0.77 -0.29
CA LEU A 243 12.19 0.57 -0.90
C LEU A 243 13.34 0.85 -1.86
N LEU A 244 14.59 0.63 -1.43
CA LEU A 244 15.77 0.96 -2.23
C LEU A 244 16.06 -0.09 -3.32
N GLY A 245 15.57 -1.31 -3.14
CA GLY A 245 15.69 -2.44 -4.08
C GLY A 245 14.61 -2.48 -5.16
N ALA A 246 13.57 -1.65 -5.07
CA ALA A 246 12.50 -1.58 -6.06
C ALA A 246 13.06 -1.26 -7.47
N THR A 247 12.67 -2.05 -8.47
CA THR A 247 13.00 -1.73 -9.88
C THR A 247 12.25 -0.49 -10.35
N THR A 248 11.04 -0.29 -9.83
CA THR A 248 10.17 0.85 -10.09
C THR A 248 9.57 1.32 -8.77
N PHE A 249 9.58 2.63 -8.52
CA PHE A 249 8.81 3.25 -7.44
C PHE A 249 7.76 4.19 -8.04
N ARG A 250 6.54 4.18 -7.49
CA ARG A 250 5.55 5.24 -7.74
C ARG A 250 4.98 5.75 -6.43
N PHE A 251 4.80 7.06 -6.39
CA PHE A 251 4.10 7.72 -5.30
C PHE A 251 2.60 7.45 -5.44
N ASP A 252 1.88 7.44 -4.31
CA ASP A 252 0.43 7.30 -4.22
C ASP A 252 -0.28 8.08 -5.32
N GLY A 253 -1.01 7.36 -6.15
CA GLY A 253 -1.67 7.88 -7.34
C GLY A 253 -2.81 8.81 -6.94
N SER A 254 -3.64 8.41 -5.98
CA SER A 254 -4.74 9.22 -5.48
C SER A 254 -4.28 10.58 -4.93
N ASP A 255 -3.13 10.63 -4.25
CA ASP A 255 -2.53 11.87 -3.73
C ASP A 255 -1.99 12.79 -4.85
N LEU A 256 -1.64 12.23 -6.01
CA LEU A 256 -1.18 12.98 -7.18
C LEU A 256 -2.31 13.52 -8.05
N MET A 257 -3.54 13.01 -7.86
CA MET A 257 -4.73 13.43 -8.60
C MET A 257 -5.34 14.72 -8.01
N PRO A 258 -6.21 15.44 -8.74
CA PRO A 258 -7.00 16.52 -8.16
C PRO A 258 -7.78 16.02 -6.94
N GLY A 259 -7.83 16.80 -5.86
CA GLY A 259 -8.43 16.35 -4.60
C GLY A 259 -9.90 15.92 -4.68
N GLY A 260 -10.68 16.46 -5.63
CA GLY A 260 -12.05 16.01 -5.89
C GLY A 260 -12.14 14.64 -6.57
N VAL A 261 -11.05 14.17 -7.17
CA VAL A 261 -10.92 12.83 -7.76
C VAL A 261 -10.25 11.90 -6.77
N GLY A 262 -8.96 12.09 -6.50
CA GLY A 262 -8.16 11.15 -5.71
C GLY A 262 -8.71 10.95 -4.31
N ALA A 263 -8.84 12.04 -3.55
CA ALA A 263 -9.44 12.06 -2.22
C ALA A 263 -10.97 12.17 -2.22
N GLY A 264 -11.63 11.97 -3.36
CA GLY A 264 -13.06 12.20 -3.56
C GLY A 264 -13.75 11.03 -4.25
N SER A 265 -13.99 11.18 -5.55
CA SER A 265 -14.72 10.17 -6.33
C SER A 265 -13.99 8.84 -6.40
N PHE A 266 -12.65 8.78 -6.37
CA PHE A 266 -11.92 7.52 -6.36
C PHE A 266 -12.13 6.74 -5.06
N TRP A 267 -11.96 7.38 -3.89
CA TRP A 267 -12.28 6.76 -2.60
C TRP A 267 -13.73 6.26 -2.54
N THR A 268 -14.68 7.12 -2.94
CA THR A 268 -16.11 6.78 -2.94
C THR A 268 -16.41 5.62 -3.90
N GLY A 269 -15.83 5.66 -5.11
CA GLY A 269 -15.99 4.62 -6.12
C GLY A 269 -15.48 3.27 -5.64
N MET A 270 -14.40 3.22 -4.87
CA MET A 270 -13.90 1.95 -4.33
C MET A 270 -14.78 1.38 -3.21
N VAL A 271 -15.40 2.25 -2.41
CA VAL A 271 -16.42 1.84 -1.43
C VAL A 271 -17.65 1.27 -2.16
N ASP A 272 -18.11 1.94 -3.21
CA ASP A 272 -19.24 1.45 -4.02
C ASP A 272 -18.91 0.11 -4.71
N TYR A 273 -17.69 -0.02 -5.23
CA TYR A 273 -17.21 -1.25 -5.88
C TYR A 273 -17.22 -2.44 -4.91
N THR A 274 -16.65 -2.26 -3.72
CA THR A 274 -16.70 -3.30 -2.66
C THR A 274 -18.12 -3.53 -2.14
N GLY A 275 -18.99 -2.52 -2.20
CA GLY A 275 -20.43 -2.63 -1.95
C GLY A 275 -21.24 -3.34 -3.04
N GLY A 276 -20.59 -3.78 -4.14
CA GLY A 276 -21.20 -4.62 -5.17
C GLY A 276 -21.32 -3.98 -6.55
N LYS A 277 -20.97 -2.70 -6.71
CA LYS A 277 -21.04 -2.00 -8.00
C LYS A 277 -19.99 -2.55 -8.98
N ASP A 278 -20.27 -2.47 -10.28
CA ASP A 278 -19.36 -2.96 -11.33
C ASP A 278 -18.12 -2.05 -11.48
N ALA A 279 -16.94 -2.62 -11.76
CA ALA A 279 -15.70 -1.87 -11.92
C ALA A 279 -15.80 -0.80 -13.02
N SER A 280 -16.37 -1.15 -14.19
CA SER A 280 -16.54 -0.19 -15.28
C SER A 280 -17.49 0.96 -14.92
N ALA A 281 -18.51 0.70 -14.08
CA ALA A 281 -19.44 1.73 -13.66
C ALA A 281 -18.78 2.72 -12.68
N VAL A 282 -18.04 2.22 -11.68
CA VAL A 282 -17.30 3.10 -10.75
C VAL A 282 -16.22 3.88 -11.48
N ALA A 283 -15.50 3.24 -12.41
CA ALA A 283 -14.46 3.86 -13.22
C ALA A 283 -15.02 4.99 -14.09
N GLY A 284 -16.17 4.78 -14.75
CA GLY A 284 -16.84 5.81 -15.53
C GLY A 284 -17.26 7.02 -14.69
N GLU A 285 -17.78 6.80 -13.49
CA GLU A 285 -18.16 7.90 -12.59
C GLU A 285 -16.96 8.68 -12.05
N ILE A 286 -15.83 8.01 -11.80
CA ILE A 286 -14.57 8.70 -11.44
C ILE A 286 -14.08 9.54 -12.63
N GLN A 287 -14.18 9.01 -13.85
CA GLN A 287 -13.82 9.76 -15.06
C GLN A 287 -14.73 10.98 -15.27
N ASP A 288 -16.05 10.83 -15.11
CA ASP A 288 -17.00 11.95 -15.17
C ASP A 288 -16.67 13.03 -14.13
N SER A 289 -16.31 12.62 -12.91
CA SER A 289 -15.84 13.52 -11.86
C SER A 289 -14.57 14.26 -12.28
N TRP A 290 -13.62 13.59 -12.92
CA TRP A 290 -12.40 14.21 -13.42
C TRP A 290 -12.70 15.27 -14.47
N ASP A 291 -13.52 14.92 -15.46
CA ASP A 291 -13.87 15.83 -16.56
C ASP A 291 -14.67 17.04 -16.09
N SER A 292 -15.39 16.94 -14.98
CA SER A 292 -16.09 18.06 -14.36
C SER A 292 -15.17 19.10 -13.68
N LEU A 293 -13.92 18.74 -13.39
CA LEU A 293 -12.92 19.60 -12.75
C LEU A 293 -11.96 20.28 -13.74
N LYS A 294 -11.99 19.88 -15.02
CA LYS A 294 -11.24 20.50 -16.12
C LYS A 294 -11.88 21.83 -16.55
#